data_AF-A0A136LW37-F1
#
_entry.id   AF-A0A136LW37-F1
#
_cell.length_a   1.000
_cell.length_b   1.000
_cell.length_c   1.000
_cell.angle_alpha   90.00
_cell.angle_beta   90.00
_cell.angle_gamma   90.00
#
_symmetry.space_group_name_H-M   'P 1'
#
loop_
_entity.id
_entity.type
_entity.pdbx_description
1 polymer ?
#
loop_
_entity_poly.entity_id
_entity_poly.type
_entity_poly.pdbx_seq_one_letter_code
_entity_poly.pdbx_strand_id
1 'polypeptide(L)'
;MKQLFSTDTQAIFYNEHPLPIQRMLDYDWLCNREKPSIAAIVNPNRSGMHKTFFGSAEILIPVYTTITEAAAAHPDADVMVSFASMRSAYATSLEAIMTKSIRTVAITAEGMPENQTRDLIRASAENDTWLIGPATVGGIKPGAFRIGNTAGSIESIIEARLYRPGSVGVVTISGGMSLEIYHIVAQQTDGVYEGIAIGGDTWPGSTLLDNILRLEADQGVKMHVVLGEIGGTAEYEIAKALKDGRIKKPLVIWVTGTVARQFATEVQFGHAGAKSGADDESAQAKNKALKDAGAYVPASFNDLGKLIGKVFSEHVSAKRNYREPADNGYRLPPLEFADALKQNKVRRPTSIVSSVSDDRGEEPTYNKKEISTFLNKPFGHLLNQLWFQGRFQKPARIFWNTPLKSWPTTVLRLQPHITQSSLHAQVKIWLTRLQPGCLPSAPDMAVPLTGLPDGHLNQWQPGFPHAILYYR
;
A
#
# COMPACT_ATOMS: atom_id res chain seq x y z
N MET A 1 -28.84 -5.12 -9.66
CA MET A 1 -27.73 -5.92 -10.25
C MET A 1 -27.48 -7.18 -9.40
N LYS A 2 -27.37 -8.40 -9.98
CA LYS A 2 -27.21 -9.63 -9.18
C LYS A 2 -25.75 -9.99 -8.87
N GLN A 3 -24.84 -9.72 -9.81
CA GLN A 3 -23.42 -10.05 -9.71
C GLN A 3 -22.59 -8.78 -9.94
N LEU A 4 -21.67 -8.47 -9.03
CA LEU A 4 -20.77 -7.31 -9.17
C LEU A 4 -19.54 -7.65 -10.00
N PHE A 5 -18.96 -8.82 -9.76
CA PHE A 5 -17.69 -9.21 -10.37
C PHE A 5 -17.78 -10.59 -11.03
N SER A 6 -17.00 -10.77 -12.09
CA SER A 6 -16.82 -12.01 -12.84
C SER A 6 -15.35 -12.19 -13.23
N THR A 7 -15.01 -13.34 -13.82
CA THR A 7 -13.67 -13.61 -14.37
C THR A 7 -13.30 -12.68 -15.53
N ASP A 8 -14.30 -12.05 -16.16
CA ASP A 8 -14.14 -11.12 -17.29
C ASP A 8 -14.16 -9.65 -16.86
N THR A 9 -14.44 -9.37 -15.58
CA THR A 9 -14.53 -8.00 -15.07
C THR A 9 -13.21 -7.26 -15.26
N GLN A 10 -13.28 -6.10 -15.90
CA GLN A 10 -12.17 -5.18 -16.05
C GLN A 10 -12.45 -3.86 -15.32
N ALA A 11 -11.38 -3.24 -14.84
CA ALA A 11 -11.44 -2.06 -14.01
C ALA A 11 -10.56 -0.94 -14.56
N ILE A 12 -11.03 0.29 -14.34
CA ILE A 12 -10.24 1.50 -14.42
C ILE A 12 -9.70 1.80 -13.02
N PHE A 13 -8.38 1.87 -12.90
CA PHE A 13 -7.70 2.16 -11.64
C PHE A 13 -7.40 3.65 -11.53
N TYR A 14 -8.05 4.36 -10.61
CA TYR A 14 -7.84 5.79 -10.42
C TYR A 14 -6.78 6.07 -9.36
N ASN A 15 -5.83 6.94 -9.72
CA ASN A 15 -4.59 7.29 -9.02
C ASN A 15 -3.53 6.18 -9.14
N GLU A 16 -2.40 6.48 -9.80
CA GLU A 16 -1.35 5.50 -10.14
C GLU A 16 -0.57 5.03 -8.89
N HIS A 17 -1.06 3.98 -8.24
CA HIS A 17 -0.41 3.32 -7.10
C HIS A 17 0.18 1.96 -7.52
N PRO A 18 1.51 1.85 -7.74
CA PRO A 18 2.11 0.65 -8.32
C PRO A 18 1.84 -0.64 -7.53
N LEU A 19 1.89 -0.59 -6.19
CA LEU A 19 1.73 -1.78 -5.36
C LEU A 19 0.30 -2.35 -5.39
N PRO A 20 -0.78 -1.58 -5.16
CA PRO A 20 -2.15 -2.05 -5.36
C PRO A 20 -2.43 -2.57 -6.78
N ILE A 21 -1.89 -1.91 -7.81
CA ILE A 21 -2.02 -2.35 -9.21
C ILE A 21 -1.39 -3.73 -9.37
N GLN A 22 -0.12 -3.90 -8.96
CA GLN A 22 0.57 -5.19 -9.05
C GLN A 22 -0.14 -6.29 -8.25
N ARG A 23 -0.67 -5.97 -7.05
CA ARG A 23 -1.42 -6.93 -6.23
C ARG A 23 -2.70 -7.45 -6.88
N MET A 24 -3.38 -6.63 -7.68
CA MET A 24 -4.54 -7.08 -8.46
C MET A 24 -4.10 -8.02 -9.58
N LEU A 25 -3.04 -7.66 -10.31
CA LEU A 25 -2.51 -8.46 -11.42
C LEU A 25 -1.91 -9.80 -10.97
N ASP A 26 -1.21 -9.81 -9.83
CA ASP A 26 -0.71 -11.03 -9.21
C ASP A 26 -1.85 -11.94 -8.79
N TYR A 27 -2.94 -11.37 -8.28
CA TYR A 27 -4.15 -12.11 -7.93
C TYR A 27 -4.83 -12.70 -9.16
N ASP A 28 -4.94 -11.93 -10.24
CA ASP A 28 -5.49 -12.40 -11.52
C ASP A 28 -4.68 -13.58 -12.06
N TRP A 29 -3.35 -13.47 -12.03
CA TRP A 29 -2.44 -14.54 -12.44
C TRP A 29 -2.60 -15.79 -11.56
N LEU A 30 -2.66 -15.61 -10.23
CA LEU A 30 -2.89 -16.67 -9.26
C LEU A 30 -4.20 -17.43 -9.54
N CYS A 31 -5.25 -16.70 -9.93
CA CYS A 31 -6.57 -17.24 -10.26
C CYS A 31 -6.68 -17.82 -11.68
N ASN A 32 -5.57 -17.92 -12.43
CA ASN A 32 -5.57 -18.37 -13.82
C ASN A 32 -6.44 -17.54 -14.76
N ARG A 33 -6.61 -16.23 -14.51
CA ARG A 33 -7.33 -15.37 -15.44
C ARG A 33 -6.55 -15.21 -16.73
N GLU A 34 -7.25 -15.23 -17.85
CA GLU A 34 -6.64 -15.00 -19.17
C GLU A 34 -6.29 -13.53 -19.39
N LYS A 35 -7.10 -12.62 -18.83
CA LYS A 35 -6.95 -11.18 -19.00
C LYS A 35 -6.73 -10.50 -17.64
N PRO A 36 -5.82 -9.50 -17.58
CA PRO A 36 -5.71 -8.59 -16.45
C PRO A 36 -7.04 -7.94 -16.06
N SER A 37 -7.28 -7.82 -14.75
CA SER A 37 -8.39 -7.07 -14.18
C SER A 37 -8.31 -5.57 -14.45
N ILE A 38 -7.12 -5.02 -14.68
CA ILE A 38 -6.92 -3.58 -14.88
C ILE A 38 -6.78 -3.31 -16.38
N ALA A 39 -7.76 -2.61 -16.96
CA ALA A 39 -7.74 -2.22 -18.36
C ALA A 39 -6.96 -0.91 -18.58
N ALA A 40 -7.09 0.03 -17.65
CA ALA A 40 -6.49 1.35 -17.73
C ALA A 40 -6.23 1.95 -16.35
N ILE A 41 -5.31 2.90 -16.31
CA ILE A 41 -5.03 3.71 -15.13
C ILE A 41 -5.38 5.16 -15.43
N VAL A 42 -5.97 5.87 -14.46
CA VAL A 42 -6.19 7.32 -14.54
C VAL A 42 -5.23 8.01 -13.57
N ASN A 43 -4.35 8.85 -14.10
CA ASN A 43 -3.46 9.73 -13.36
C ASN A 43 -3.65 11.17 -13.85
N PRO A 44 -4.29 12.06 -13.06
CA PRO A 44 -4.55 13.44 -13.49
C PRO A 44 -3.29 14.23 -13.86
N ASN A 45 -2.12 13.82 -13.37
CA ASN A 45 -0.86 14.54 -13.56
C ASN A 45 -0.03 14.04 -14.74
N ARG A 46 -0.41 12.91 -15.36
CA ARG A 46 0.42 12.26 -16.39
C ARG A 46 -0.39 11.32 -17.28
N SER A 47 -0.10 11.33 -18.57
CA SER A 47 -0.49 10.27 -19.52
C SER A 47 0.70 9.40 -19.93
N GLY A 48 0.44 8.24 -20.55
CA GLY A 48 1.47 7.37 -21.12
C GLY A 48 1.22 5.90 -20.83
N MET A 49 2.27 5.16 -20.44
CA MET A 49 2.20 3.74 -20.11
C MET A 49 2.76 3.47 -18.71
N HIS A 50 2.10 2.58 -17.98
CA HIS A 50 2.55 2.04 -16.71
C HIS A 50 3.10 0.63 -16.93
N LYS A 51 4.36 0.40 -16.53
CA LYS A 51 5.01 -0.91 -16.66
C LYS A 51 4.81 -1.73 -15.39
N THR A 52 4.32 -2.95 -15.55
CA THR A 52 3.96 -3.86 -14.45
C THR A 52 4.11 -5.32 -14.91
N PHE A 53 3.91 -6.29 -14.02
CA PHE A 53 4.04 -7.71 -14.33
C PHE A 53 2.69 -8.42 -14.38
N PHE A 54 2.57 -9.37 -15.30
CA PHE A 54 1.51 -10.38 -15.28
C PHE A 54 2.17 -11.77 -15.34
N GLY A 55 2.26 -12.42 -14.18
CA GLY A 55 3.13 -13.57 -14.01
C GLY A 55 4.60 -13.17 -14.13
N SER A 56 5.34 -13.81 -15.05
CA SER A 56 6.74 -13.46 -15.33
C SER A 56 6.93 -12.46 -16.47
N ALA A 57 5.85 -12.07 -17.18
CA ALA A 57 5.91 -11.18 -18.32
C ALA A 57 5.73 -9.71 -17.89
N GLU A 58 6.59 -8.83 -18.40
CA GLU A 58 6.35 -7.38 -18.31
C GLU A 58 5.23 -7.00 -19.29
N ILE A 59 4.23 -6.29 -18.80
CA ILE A 59 3.13 -5.72 -19.59
C ILE A 59 3.06 -4.20 -19.42
N LEU A 60 2.38 -3.53 -20.35
CA LEU A 60 2.13 -2.10 -20.32
C LEU A 60 0.64 -1.84 -20.20
N ILE A 61 0.24 -1.05 -19.20
CA ILE A 61 -1.15 -0.58 -19.02
C ILE A 61 -1.22 0.90 -19.41
N PRO A 62 -2.17 1.31 -20.26
CA PRO A 62 -2.32 2.71 -20.66
C PRO A 62 -2.73 3.60 -19.48
N VAL A 63 -2.14 4.78 -19.42
CA VAL A 63 -2.40 5.81 -18.41
C VAL A 63 -3.04 7.02 -19.08
N TYR A 64 -4.24 7.37 -18.62
CA TYR A 64 -5.03 8.50 -19.08
C TYR A 64 -5.09 9.60 -18.02
N THR A 65 -5.41 10.82 -18.45
CA THR A 65 -5.55 11.97 -17.55
C THR A 65 -6.95 12.12 -16.97
N THR A 66 -7.97 11.59 -17.64
CA THR A 66 -9.38 11.71 -17.21
C THR A 66 -10.09 10.36 -17.20
N ILE A 67 -11.15 10.23 -16.38
CA ILE A 67 -11.96 9.01 -16.33
C ILE A 67 -12.72 8.86 -17.64
N THR A 68 -13.24 9.97 -18.17
CA THR A 68 -13.97 10.00 -19.44
C THR A 68 -13.15 9.42 -20.61
N GLU A 69 -11.87 9.81 -20.76
CA GLU A 69 -11.01 9.28 -21.81
C GLU A 69 -10.73 7.78 -21.63
N ALA A 70 -10.41 7.36 -20.40
CA ALA A 70 -10.15 5.96 -20.09
C ALA A 70 -11.38 5.09 -20.36
N ALA A 71 -12.57 5.53 -19.94
CA ALA A 71 -13.83 4.83 -20.15
C ALA A 71 -14.22 4.76 -21.63
N ALA A 72 -13.98 5.82 -22.40
CA ALA A 72 -14.22 5.82 -23.83
C ALA A 72 -13.29 4.84 -24.58
N ALA A 73 -12.02 4.74 -24.17
CA ALA A 73 -11.06 3.82 -24.76
C ALA A 73 -11.25 2.36 -24.33
N HIS A 74 -11.81 2.15 -23.13
CA HIS A 74 -12.01 0.84 -22.52
C HIS A 74 -13.48 0.64 -22.10
N PRO A 75 -14.41 0.52 -23.05
CA PRO A 75 -15.85 0.45 -22.77
C PRO A 75 -16.26 -0.81 -21.99
N ASP A 76 -15.46 -1.87 -22.03
CA ASP A 76 -15.68 -3.12 -21.29
C ASP A 76 -15.25 -3.03 -19.81
N ALA A 77 -14.55 -1.96 -19.41
CA ALA A 77 -14.15 -1.75 -18.03
C ALA A 77 -15.31 -1.13 -17.24
N ASP A 78 -16.01 -1.98 -16.50
CA ASP A 78 -17.24 -1.63 -15.78
C ASP A 78 -17.04 -1.34 -14.29
N VAL A 79 -15.83 -1.54 -13.77
CA VAL A 79 -15.48 -1.22 -12.38
C VAL A 79 -14.52 -0.04 -12.32
N MET A 80 -14.71 0.86 -11.37
CA MET A 80 -13.69 1.84 -11.00
C MET A 80 -13.17 1.57 -9.60
N VAL A 81 -11.85 1.43 -9.48
CA VAL A 81 -11.16 1.30 -8.19
C VAL A 81 -10.45 2.63 -7.90
N SER A 82 -10.95 3.37 -6.91
CA SER A 82 -10.50 4.74 -6.63
C SER A 82 -9.61 4.81 -5.40
N PHE A 83 -8.33 5.12 -5.63
CA PHE A 83 -7.34 5.48 -4.61
C PHE A 83 -7.15 7.01 -4.52
N ALA A 84 -8.20 7.77 -4.82
CA ALA A 84 -8.20 9.22 -4.59
C ALA A 84 -8.06 9.54 -3.09
N SER A 85 -7.44 10.67 -2.75
CA SER A 85 -7.43 11.14 -1.36
C SER A 85 -8.84 11.58 -0.93
N MET A 86 -9.14 11.62 0.37
CA MET A 86 -10.41 12.12 0.91
C MET A 86 -10.84 13.49 0.34
N ARG A 87 -9.87 14.35 -0.01
CA ARG A 87 -10.11 15.70 -0.56
C ARG A 87 -10.60 15.69 -2.01
N SER A 88 -10.29 14.64 -2.75
CA SER A 88 -10.58 14.51 -4.18
C SER A 88 -11.62 13.43 -4.46
N ALA A 89 -11.83 12.50 -3.52
CA ALA A 89 -12.67 11.32 -3.69
C ALA A 89 -14.12 11.65 -4.05
N TYR A 90 -14.68 12.77 -3.56
CA TYR A 90 -16.02 13.19 -3.96
C TYR A 90 -16.12 13.49 -5.46
N ALA A 91 -15.30 14.41 -5.96
CA ALA A 91 -15.35 14.83 -7.36
C ALA A 91 -15.06 13.67 -8.31
N THR A 92 -14.08 12.82 -7.96
CA THR A 92 -13.67 11.69 -8.80
C THR A 92 -14.72 10.58 -8.82
N SER A 93 -15.36 10.31 -7.67
CA SER A 93 -16.42 9.31 -7.60
C SER A 93 -17.69 9.80 -8.30
N LEU A 94 -17.99 11.09 -8.22
CA LEU A 94 -19.12 11.67 -8.96
C LEU A 94 -18.91 11.57 -10.48
N GLU A 95 -17.73 11.90 -11.00
CA GLU A 95 -17.39 11.70 -12.42
C GLU A 95 -17.54 10.22 -12.83
N ALA A 96 -17.09 9.29 -11.99
CA ALA A 96 -17.23 7.86 -12.21
C ALA A 96 -18.70 7.40 -12.27
N ILE A 97 -19.54 7.85 -11.32
CA ILE A 97 -20.97 7.53 -11.26
C ILE A 97 -21.70 8.06 -12.51
N MET A 98 -21.32 9.24 -13.00
CA MET A 98 -21.92 9.82 -14.21
C MET A 98 -21.47 9.13 -15.50
N THR A 99 -20.44 8.27 -15.44
CA THR A 99 -19.89 7.57 -16.60
C THR A 99 -20.63 6.26 -16.83
N LYS A 100 -21.44 6.20 -17.90
CA LYS A 100 -22.38 5.10 -18.17
C LYS A 100 -21.78 3.69 -18.26
N SER A 101 -20.52 3.55 -18.67
CA SER A 101 -19.87 2.23 -18.73
C SER A 101 -19.51 1.69 -17.35
N ILE A 102 -19.38 2.56 -16.34
CA ILE A 102 -18.97 2.20 -14.99
C ILE A 102 -20.21 1.85 -14.16
N ARG A 103 -20.30 0.58 -13.77
CA ARG A 103 -21.41 0.01 -13.00
C ARG A 103 -21.12 -0.08 -11.50
N THR A 104 -19.84 -0.06 -11.11
CA THR A 104 -19.41 -0.21 -9.71
C THR A 104 -18.22 0.68 -9.42
N VAL A 105 -18.28 1.44 -8.33
CA VAL A 105 -17.21 2.33 -7.88
C VAL A 105 -16.81 1.93 -6.46
N ALA A 106 -15.54 1.56 -6.29
CA ALA A 106 -14.94 1.31 -4.99
C ALA A 106 -14.15 2.53 -4.52
N ILE A 107 -14.57 3.13 -3.41
CA ILE A 107 -14.00 4.35 -2.84
C ILE A 107 -13.16 3.97 -1.63
N THR A 108 -11.84 3.94 -1.76
CA THR A 108 -10.96 3.51 -0.65
C THR A 108 -10.64 4.63 0.34
N ALA A 109 -10.97 5.88 0.00
CA ALA A 109 -10.65 7.05 0.81
C ALA A 109 -11.39 7.00 2.16
N GLU A 110 -10.65 7.19 3.25
CA GLU A 110 -11.20 7.34 4.60
C GLU A 110 -11.23 8.82 5.00
N GLY A 111 -12.24 9.22 5.78
CA GLY A 111 -12.39 10.59 6.28
C GLY A 111 -13.12 11.53 5.31
N MET A 112 -13.95 10.99 4.41
CA MET A 112 -14.80 11.82 3.56
C MET A 112 -15.89 12.52 4.41
N PRO A 113 -16.20 13.80 4.16
CA PRO A 113 -17.34 14.46 4.78
C PRO A 113 -18.66 13.73 4.52
N GLU A 114 -19.45 13.49 5.57
CA GLU A 114 -20.70 12.72 5.46
C GLU A 114 -21.69 13.27 4.44
N ASN A 115 -21.77 14.59 4.29
CA ASN A 115 -22.65 15.24 3.32
C ASN A 115 -22.25 14.92 1.87
N GLN A 116 -20.95 14.82 1.58
CA GLN A 116 -20.45 14.42 0.27
C GLN A 116 -20.80 12.95 -0.02
N THR A 117 -20.63 12.07 0.97
CA THR A 117 -20.98 10.66 0.82
C THR A 117 -22.48 10.47 0.59
N ARG A 118 -23.34 11.20 1.31
CA ARG A 118 -24.79 11.19 1.09
C ARG A 118 -25.19 11.67 -0.30
N ASP A 119 -24.48 12.68 -0.83
CA ASP A 119 -24.71 13.16 -2.19
C ASP A 119 -24.29 12.11 -3.24
N LEU A 120 -23.17 11.41 -3.03
CA LEU A 120 -22.75 10.29 -3.87
C LEU A 120 -23.76 9.14 -3.84
N ILE A 121 -24.32 8.80 -2.68
CA ILE A 121 -25.37 7.77 -2.54
C ILE A 121 -26.62 8.15 -3.36
N ARG A 122 -27.03 9.42 -3.34
CA ARG A 122 -28.14 9.90 -4.16
C ARG A 122 -27.80 9.76 -5.65
N ALA A 123 -26.64 10.27 -6.06
CA ALA A 123 -26.20 10.22 -7.45
C ALA A 123 -26.07 8.78 -7.96
N SER A 124 -25.58 7.85 -7.14
CA SER A 124 -25.44 6.44 -7.53
C SER A 124 -26.79 5.75 -7.71
N ALA A 125 -27.78 6.08 -6.87
CA ALA A 125 -29.15 5.59 -7.05
C ALA A 125 -29.80 6.13 -8.34
N GLU A 126 -29.55 7.39 -8.69
CA GLU A 126 -30.05 8.02 -9.93
C GLU A 126 -29.40 7.44 -11.20
N ASN A 127 -28.20 6.85 -11.09
CA ASN A 127 -27.42 6.34 -12.22
C ASN A 127 -27.24 4.80 -12.23
N ASP A 128 -27.93 4.06 -11.35
CA ASP A 128 -27.81 2.59 -11.18
C ASP A 128 -26.35 2.11 -10.99
N THR A 129 -25.56 2.90 -10.24
CA THR A 129 -24.18 2.58 -9.91
C THR A 129 -24.09 1.96 -8.52
N TRP A 130 -23.33 0.87 -8.38
CA TRP A 130 -23.06 0.27 -7.08
C TRP A 130 -21.84 0.92 -6.41
N LEU A 131 -21.98 1.37 -5.15
CA LEU A 131 -20.89 1.97 -4.39
C LEU A 131 -20.38 1.03 -3.30
N ILE A 132 -19.06 0.80 -3.26
CA ILE A 132 -18.39 0.07 -2.17
C ILE A 132 -17.48 1.07 -1.45
N GLY A 133 -17.68 1.25 -0.14
CA GLY A 133 -17.05 2.34 0.63
C GLY A 133 -17.95 3.57 0.77
N PRO A 134 -17.44 4.72 1.20
CA PRO A 134 -16.03 5.04 1.43
C PRO A 134 -15.40 4.32 2.64
N ALA A 135 -14.13 4.62 2.95
CA ALA A 135 -13.39 4.03 4.07
C ALA A 135 -13.35 2.49 4.04
N THR A 136 -13.09 1.91 2.88
CA THR A 136 -13.05 0.46 2.67
C THR A 136 -11.76 -0.01 2.01
N VAL A 137 -11.37 -1.25 2.27
CA VAL A 137 -10.38 -1.98 1.47
C VAL A 137 -10.98 -2.47 0.13
N GLY A 138 -12.31 -2.54 0.05
CA GLY A 138 -13.08 -3.01 -1.10
C GLY A 138 -13.71 -4.37 -0.86
N GLY A 139 -13.37 -5.33 -1.72
CA GLY A 139 -13.96 -6.65 -1.75
C GLY A 139 -13.21 -7.60 -2.68
N ILE A 140 -13.54 -8.88 -2.57
CA ILE A 140 -12.93 -9.96 -3.33
C ILE A 140 -14.00 -10.98 -3.73
N LYS A 141 -13.98 -11.39 -5.00
CA LYS A 141 -14.70 -12.56 -5.48
C LYS A 141 -13.67 -13.64 -5.83
N PRO A 142 -13.47 -14.64 -4.95
CA PRO A 142 -12.47 -15.67 -5.13
C PRO A 142 -12.48 -16.35 -6.51
N GLY A 143 -11.31 -16.40 -7.15
CA GLY A 143 -11.13 -16.93 -8.51
C GLY A 143 -11.55 -15.96 -9.63
N ALA A 144 -12.02 -14.76 -9.32
CA ALA A 144 -12.59 -13.84 -10.31
C ALA A 144 -11.99 -12.43 -10.26
N PHE A 145 -12.14 -11.71 -9.14
CA PHE A 145 -11.72 -10.29 -9.09
C PHE A 145 -11.40 -9.86 -7.65
N ARG A 146 -10.46 -8.94 -7.50
CA ARG A 146 -10.06 -8.35 -6.22
C ARG A 146 -9.99 -6.84 -6.38
N ILE A 147 -10.57 -6.09 -5.44
CA ILE A 147 -10.41 -4.63 -5.37
C ILE A 147 -9.11 -4.31 -4.63
N GLY A 148 -8.16 -3.70 -5.34
CA GLY A 148 -6.96 -3.09 -4.79
C GLY A 148 -6.24 -3.98 -3.77
N ASN A 149 -6.18 -3.51 -2.51
CA ASN A 149 -5.45 -4.18 -1.44
C ASN A 149 -6.24 -5.23 -0.66
N THR A 150 -7.50 -5.53 -1.03
CA THR A 150 -8.34 -6.50 -0.29
C THR A 150 -7.62 -7.83 -0.07
N ALA A 151 -7.67 -8.37 1.14
CA ALA A 151 -7.01 -9.63 1.53
C ALA A 151 -5.47 -9.67 1.49
N GLY A 152 -4.78 -8.53 1.37
CA GLY A 152 -3.35 -8.45 1.70
C GLY A 152 -2.41 -9.10 0.68
N SER A 153 -1.41 -9.85 1.16
CA SER A 153 -0.39 -10.46 0.31
C SER A 153 -0.90 -11.74 -0.36
N ILE A 154 -0.09 -12.29 -1.28
CA ILE A 154 -0.41 -13.55 -1.96
C ILE A 154 -0.46 -14.71 -0.96
N GLU A 155 0.42 -14.70 0.05
CA GLU A 155 0.43 -15.70 1.11
C GLU A 155 -0.92 -15.72 1.84
N SER A 156 -1.42 -14.55 2.25
CA SER A 156 -2.74 -14.43 2.90
C SER A 156 -3.88 -14.90 1.99
N ILE A 157 -3.80 -14.63 0.69
CA ILE A 157 -4.79 -15.12 -0.30
C ILE A 157 -4.77 -16.65 -0.38
N ILE A 158 -3.59 -17.27 -0.37
CA ILE A 158 -3.44 -18.73 -0.44
C ILE A 158 -3.91 -19.38 0.86
N GLU A 159 -3.50 -18.85 2.02
CA GLU A 159 -3.89 -19.33 3.35
C GLU A 159 -5.42 -19.29 3.53
N ALA A 160 -6.06 -18.21 3.09
CA ALA A 160 -7.52 -18.06 3.09
C ALA A 160 -8.21 -18.73 1.87
N ARG A 161 -7.47 -19.43 1.00
CA ARG A 161 -7.98 -20.14 -0.19
C ARG A 161 -8.80 -19.26 -1.16
N LEU A 162 -8.45 -17.98 -1.25
CA LEU A 162 -9.19 -16.95 -2.02
C LEU A 162 -8.90 -16.97 -3.53
N TYR A 163 -8.11 -17.93 -4.00
CA TYR A 163 -7.88 -18.18 -5.44
C TYR A 163 -8.97 -19.04 -6.09
N ARG A 164 -9.90 -19.61 -5.30
CA ARG A 164 -11.04 -20.39 -5.78
C ARG A 164 -12.33 -20.05 -5.01
N PRO A 165 -13.51 -20.11 -5.65
CA PRO A 165 -14.77 -19.86 -4.95
C PRO A 165 -15.13 -21.02 -3.99
N GLY A 166 -15.64 -20.67 -2.81
CA GLY A 166 -16.42 -21.55 -1.95
C GLY A 166 -17.91 -21.21 -2.00
N SER A 167 -18.63 -21.39 -0.90
CA SER A 167 -20.09 -21.19 -0.84
C SER A 167 -20.56 -20.10 0.11
N VAL A 168 -19.64 -19.43 0.81
CA VAL A 168 -19.98 -18.47 1.88
C VAL A 168 -19.90 -17.03 1.38
N GLY A 169 -21.02 -16.30 1.45
CA GLY A 169 -21.05 -14.85 1.23
C GLY A 169 -20.61 -14.12 2.51
N VAL A 170 -19.64 -13.21 2.41
CA VAL A 170 -19.09 -12.48 3.56
C VAL A 170 -19.35 -10.98 3.40
N VAL A 171 -19.92 -10.34 4.42
CA VAL A 171 -20.10 -8.88 4.45
C VAL A 171 -19.60 -8.31 5.77
N THR A 172 -18.70 -7.34 5.75
CA THR A 172 -18.14 -6.71 6.97
C THR A 172 -18.20 -5.19 6.88
N ILE A 173 -18.12 -4.51 8.02
CA ILE A 173 -17.88 -3.06 8.08
C ILE A 173 -16.37 -2.80 7.93
N SER A 174 -15.57 -3.38 8.83
CA SER A 174 -14.11 -3.22 8.84
C SER A 174 -13.44 -3.99 7.70
N GLY A 175 -12.55 -3.31 6.97
CA GLY A 175 -11.68 -3.95 5.98
C GLY A 175 -10.54 -4.78 6.57
N GLY A 176 -10.02 -4.41 7.75
CA GLY A 176 -9.00 -5.22 8.43
C GLY A 176 -9.58 -6.55 8.92
N MET A 177 -10.77 -6.51 9.52
CA MET A 177 -11.44 -7.72 9.98
C MET A 177 -11.96 -8.59 8.84
N SER A 178 -12.16 -8.05 7.63
CA SER A 178 -12.63 -8.87 6.50
C SER A 178 -11.63 -9.99 6.17
N LEU A 179 -10.32 -9.72 6.25
CA LEU A 179 -9.29 -10.74 6.06
C LEU A 179 -9.31 -11.81 7.16
N GLU A 180 -9.53 -11.42 8.42
CA GLU A 180 -9.67 -12.37 9.52
C GLU A 180 -10.88 -13.28 9.33
N ILE A 181 -12.03 -12.70 8.92
CA ILE A 181 -13.23 -13.48 8.60
C ILE A 181 -12.98 -14.42 7.42
N TYR A 182 -12.24 -14.00 6.38
CA TYR A 182 -11.87 -14.89 5.28
C TYR A 182 -11.04 -16.09 5.75
N HIS A 183 -10.08 -15.88 6.66
CA HIS A 183 -9.31 -16.98 7.25
C HIS A 183 -10.19 -17.93 8.07
N ILE A 184 -11.06 -17.39 8.93
CA ILE A 184 -11.99 -18.20 9.72
C ILE A 184 -12.90 -19.03 8.79
N VAL A 185 -13.48 -18.40 7.76
CA VAL A 185 -14.33 -19.09 6.79
C VAL A 185 -13.56 -20.18 6.04
N ALA A 186 -12.33 -19.92 5.61
CA ALA A 186 -11.49 -20.90 4.91
C ALA A 186 -11.13 -22.13 5.77
N GLN A 187 -10.99 -21.94 7.08
CA GLN A 187 -10.71 -23.02 8.04
C GLN A 187 -11.97 -23.83 8.41
N GLN A 188 -13.14 -23.19 8.42
CA GLN A 188 -14.37 -23.79 8.95
C GLN A 188 -15.34 -24.31 7.87
N THR A 189 -15.12 -23.92 6.61
CA THR A 189 -16.05 -24.19 5.48
C THR A 189 -15.31 -24.55 4.19
N ASP A 190 -16.01 -24.61 3.07
CA ASP A 190 -15.44 -24.78 1.74
C ASP A 190 -14.75 -23.51 1.17
N GLY A 191 -14.99 -22.35 1.78
CA GLY A 191 -14.35 -21.08 1.46
C GLY A 191 -15.33 -19.95 1.14
N VAL A 192 -14.78 -18.77 0.87
CA VAL A 192 -15.54 -17.57 0.52
C VAL A 192 -16.02 -17.65 -0.94
N TYR A 193 -17.29 -17.35 -1.19
CA TYR A 193 -17.84 -17.17 -2.54
C TYR A 193 -17.63 -15.72 -3.03
N GLU A 194 -17.93 -14.76 -2.17
CA GLU A 194 -17.70 -13.34 -2.39
C GLU A 194 -17.65 -12.62 -1.03
N GLY A 195 -16.70 -11.70 -0.87
CA GLY A 195 -16.49 -10.93 0.35
C GLY A 195 -16.49 -9.43 0.07
N ILE A 196 -17.30 -8.66 0.78
CA ILE A 196 -17.37 -7.19 0.66
C ILE A 196 -17.15 -6.55 2.04
N ALA A 197 -16.23 -5.60 2.14
CA ALA A 197 -16.18 -4.66 3.25
C ALA A 197 -16.93 -3.38 2.83
N ILE A 198 -18.02 -3.03 3.50
CA ILE A 198 -18.84 -1.88 3.11
C ILE A 198 -18.20 -0.53 3.48
N GLY A 199 -17.27 -0.54 4.44
CA GLY A 199 -16.55 0.63 4.94
C GLY A 199 -17.06 1.13 6.29
N GLY A 200 -16.19 1.83 7.03
CA GLY A 200 -16.44 2.30 8.40
C GLY A 200 -17.10 3.69 8.53
N ASP A 201 -17.42 4.33 7.41
CA ASP A 201 -18.09 5.63 7.41
C ASP A 201 -19.56 5.50 7.85
N THR A 202 -20.11 6.54 8.48
CA THR A 202 -21.51 6.60 8.96
C THR A 202 -22.53 6.26 7.87
N TRP A 203 -22.27 6.67 6.63
CA TRP A 203 -23.13 6.48 5.47
C TRP A 203 -22.39 5.68 4.39
N PRO A 204 -22.36 4.34 4.47
CA PRO A 204 -21.73 3.53 3.44
C PRO A 204 -22.53 3.61 2.14
N GLY A 205 -21.83 3.59 1.01
CA GLY A 205 -22.41 3.66 -0.34
C GLY A 205 -23.35 2.50 -0.66
N SER A 206 -23.05 1.31 -0.14
CA SER A 206 -23.95 0.16 -0.08
C SER A 206 -23.95 -0.42 1.34
N THR A 207 -25.12 -0.76 1.86
CA THR A 207 -25.26 -1.20 3.25
C THR A 207 -24.95 -2.69 3.42
N LEU A 208 -24.90 -3.15 4.68
CA LEU A 208 -24.83 -4.59 4.98
C LEU A 208 -25.99 -5.34 4.32
N LEU A 209 -27.21 -4.82 4.47
CA LEU A 209 -28.42 -5.45 3.93
C LEU A 209 -28.38 -5.51 2.40
N ASP A 210 -27.97 -4.44 1.72
CA ASP A 210 -27.91 -4.42 0.25
C ASP A 210 -27.02 -5.54 -0.30
N ASN A 211 -25.85 -5.71 0.31
CA ASN A 211 -24.92 -6.77 -0.06
C ASN A 211 -25.45 -8.16 0.31
N ILE A 212 -26.09 -8.33 1.46
CA ILE A 212 -26.70 -9.61 1.85
C ILE A 212 -27.82 -9.99 0.87
N LEU A 213 -28.71 -9.08 0.48
CA LEU A 213 -29.80 -9.37 -0.44
C LEU A 213 -29.29 -9.71 -1.85
N ARG A 214 -28.22 -9.06 -2.29
CA ARG A 214 -27.53 -9.42 -3.54
C ARG A 214 -26.97 -10.84 -3.49
N LEU A 215 -26.27 -11.19 -2.40
CA LEU A 215 -25.72 -12.53 -2.18
C LEU A 215 -26.81 -13.58 -1.96
N GLU A 216 -27.95 -13.20 -1.36
CA GLU A 216 -29.13 -14.06 -1.21
C GLU A 216 -29.69 -14.47 -2.57
N ALA A 217 -29.69 -13.54 -3.54
CA ALA A 217 -30.14 -13.80 -4.90
C ALA A 217 -29.15 -14.65 -5.73
N ASP A 218 -27.88 -14.74 -5.33
CA ASP A 218 -26.85 -15.53 -6.05
C ASP A 218 -26.92 -17.01 -5.66
N GLN A 219 -27.11 -17.90 -6.64
CA GLN A 219 -27.24 -19.33 -6.38
C GLN A 219 -25.94 -20.00 -5.89
N GLY A 220 -24.78 -19.38 -6.13
CA GLY A 220 -23.48 -19.85 -5.65
C GLY A 220 -23.32 -19.68 -4.14
N VAL A 221 -23.96 -18.68 -3.55
CA VAL A 221 -23.95 -18.45 -2.11
C VAL A 221 -24.95 -19.38 -1.42
N LYS A 222 -24.51 -20.06 -0.36
CA LYS A 222 -25.31 -21.04 0.40
C LYS A 222 -25.52 -20.65 1.85
N MET A 223 -24.68 -19.76 2.38
CA MET A 223 -24.85 -19.14 3.68
C MET A 223 -24.14 -17.78 3.72
N HIS A 224 -24.53 -16.95 4.69
CA HIS A 224 -23.96 -15.63 4.91
C HIS A 224 -23.18 -15.60 6.22
N VAL A 225 -22.05 -14.90 6.22
CA VAL A 225 -21.29 -14.53 7.41
C VAL A 225 -21.16 -13.01 7.43
N VAL A 226 -21.66 -12.38 8.49
CA VAL A 226 -21.72 -10.92 8.59
C VAL A 226 -20.99 -10.47 9.85
N LEU A 227 -20.17 -9.42 9.72
CA LEU A 227 -19.54 -8.75 10.87
C LEU A 227 -20.04 -7.30 10.93
N GLY A 228 -20.96 -7.04 11.85
CA GLY A 228 -21.48 -5.72 12.16
C GLY A 228 -20.65 -5.01 13.23
N GLU A 229 -21.06 -3.80 13.58
CA GLU A 229 -20.36 -2.95 14.53
C GLU A 229 -21.36 -2.15 15.40
N ILE A 230 -20.89 -1.68 16.55
CA ILE A 230 -21.61 -0.74 17.38
C ILE A 230 -21.90 0.57 16.62
N GLY A 231 -23.03 1.20 16.92
CA GLY A 231 -23.41 2.50 16.34
C GLY A 231 -24.35 2.41 15.14
N GLY A 232 -25.29 3.35 15.04
CA GLY A 232 -26.37 3.31 14.06
C GLY A 232 -27.29 2.10 14.20
N THR A 233 -28.19 1.91 13.22
CA THR A 233 -29.29 0.92 13.30
C THR A 233 -29.36 -0.04 12.12
N ALA A 234 -28.33 -0.07 11.26
CA ALA A 234 -28.34 -0.82 10.01
C ALA A 234 -28.62 -2.33 10.18
N GLU A 235 -28.13 -2.95 11.26
CA GLU A 235 -28.34 -4.38 11.54
C GLU A 235 -29.79 -4.73 11.85
N TYR A 236 -30.61 -3.78 12.32
CA TYR A 236 -32.03 -4.02 12.55
C TYR A 236 -32.78 -4.27 11.24
N GLU A 237 -32.35 -3.67 10.13
CA GLU A 237 -32.92 -3.95 8.81
C GLU A 237 -32.61 -5.39 8.34
N ILE A 238 -31.49 -5.98 8.78
CA ILE A 238 -31.19 -7.40 8.58
C ILE A 238 -32.14 -8.26 9.43
N ALA A 239 -32.34 -7.91 10.70
CA ALA A 239 -33.28 -8.61 11.58
C ALA A 239 -34.72 -8.58 11.00
N LYS A 240 -35.14 -7.45 10.45
CA LYS A 240 -36.41 -7.31 9.75
C LYS A 240 -36.46 -8.17 8.48
N ALA A 241 -35.41 -8.16 7.67
CA ALA A 241 -35.32 -8.96 6.45
C ALA A 241 -35.36 -10.48 6.70
N LEU A 242 -34.83 -10.95 7.83
CA LEU A 242 -34.95 -12.34 8.28
C LEU A 242 -36.41 -12.67 8.64
N LYS A 243 -37.07 -11.83 9.45
CA LYS A 243 -38.46 -12.02 9.88
C LYS A 243 -39.44 -12.01 8.70
N ASP A 244 -39.23 -11.11 7.75
CA ASP A 244 -40.09 -10.98 6.56
C ASP A 244 -39.79 -12.04 5.48
N GLY A 245 -38.80 -12.93 5.71
CA GLY A 245 -38.44 -14.01 4.79
C GLY A 245 -37.72 -13.56 3.51
N ARG A 246 -37.17 -12.33 3.49
CA ARG A 246 -36.31 -11.85 2.39
C ARG A 246 -34.94 -12.51 2.42
N ILE A 247 -34.43 -12.84 3.62
CA ILE A 247 -33.23 -13.64 3.81
C ILE A 247 -33.65 -15.05 4.24
N LYS A 248 -33.37 -16.05 3.41
CA LYS A 248 -33.77 -17.45 3.63
C LYS A 248 -32.57 -18.35 3.86
N LYS A 249 -31.40 -18.01 3.31
CA LYS A 249 -30.17 -18.76 3.57
C LYS A 249 -29.71 -18.56 5.03
N PRO A 250 -29.03 -19.55 5.62
CA PRO A 250 -28.47 -19.42 6.97
C PRO A 250 -27.56 -18.19 7.07
N LEU A 251 -27.75 -17.39 8.12
CA LEU A 251 -27.00 -16.17 8.37
C LEU A 251 -26.33 -16.23 9.74
N VAL A 252 -25.00 -16.29 9.75
CA VAL A 252 -24.18 -16.14 10.96
C VAL A 252 -23.76 -14.69 11.07
N ILE A 253 -23.98 -14.05 12.22
CA ILE A 253 -23.65 -12.64 12.41
C ILE A 253 -23.15 -12.37 13.82
N TRP A 254 -22.18 -11.48 13.92
CA TRP A 254 -21.71 -10.91 15.18
C TRP A 254 -21.54 -9.40 15.05
N VAL A 255 -22.05 -8.66 16.02
CA VAL A 255 -21.86 -7.21 16.13
C VAL A 255 -20.78 -6.92 17.18
N THR A 256 -19.68 -6.30 16.76
CA THR A 256 -18.55 -5.95 17.62
C THR A 256 -18.81 -4.67 18.44
N GLY A 257 -17.94 -4.36 19.40
CA GLY A 257 -18.10 -3.18 20.27
C GLY A 257 -18.83 -3.45 21.59
N THR A 258 -18.98 -4.71 22.00
CA THR A 258 -19.64 -5.09 23.27
C THR A 258 -18.97 -4.50 24.51
N VAL A 259 -17.67 -4.16 24.44
CA VAL A 259 -16.95 -3.52 25.54
C VAL A 259 -17.49 -2.12 25.88
N ALA A 260 -18.16 -1.44 24.94
CA ALA A 260 -18.61 -0.06 25.12
C ALA A 260 -19.48 0.13 26.37
N ARG A 261 -20.30 -0.87 26.72
CA ARG A 261 -21.15 -0.85 27.92
C ARG A 261 -20.36 -0.85 29.25
N GLN A 262 -19.10 -1.26 29.22
CA GLN A 262 -18.22 -1.23 30.40
C GLN A 262 -17.63 0.15 30.65
N PHE A 263 -17.69 1.07 29.66
CA PHE A 263 -17.22 2.43 29.82
C PHE A 263 -18.27 3.30 30.51
N ALA A 264 -17.81 4.20 31.37
CA ALA A 264 -18.67 5.13 32.09
C ALA A 264 -19.18 6.29 31.21
N THR A 265 -18.55 6.51 30.06
CA THR A 265 -18.84 7.59 29.11
C THR A 265 -18.97 7.04 27.70
N GLU A 266 -19.68 7.76 26.84
CA GLU A 266 -19.68 7.47 25.41
C GLU A 266 -18.25 7.52 24.85
N VAL A 267 -17.88 6.51 24.07
CA VAL A 267 -16.58 6.42 23.39
C VAL A 267 -16.83 6.34 21.90
N GLN A 268 -16.21 7.26 21.15
CA GLN A 268 -16.07 7.14 19.70
C GLN A 268 -14.93 6.15 19.43
N PHE A 269 -15.24 5.06 18.73
CA PHE A 269 -14.20 4.14 18.23
C PHE A 269 -13.61 4.64 16.91
N GLY A 270 -12.61 3.92 16.38
CA GLY A 270 -11.81 4.36 15.23
C GLY A 270 -12.62 4.67 13.97
N HIS A 271 -13.57 3.81 13.60
CA HIS A 271 -14.45 4.09 12.45
C HIS A 271 -15.41 5.24 12.76
N ALA A 272 -15.68 6.08 11.77
CA ALA A 272 -16.55 7.26 11.94
C ALA A 272 -17.95 6.88 12.44
N GLY A 273 -18.54 5.80 11.91
CA GLY A 273 -19.85 5.31 12.33
C GLY A 273 -19.90 4.60 13.70
N ALA A 274 -18.75 4.30 14.30
CA ALA A 274 -18.66 3.47 15.50
C ALA A 274 -18.83 4.27 16.79
N LYS A 275 -20.04 4.81 16.99
CA LYS A 275 -20.46 5.51 18.21
C LYS A 275 -21.88 5.11 18.60
N SER A 276 -22.08 4.85 19.89
CA SER A 276 -23.40 4.59 20.48
C SER A 276 -23.81 5.79 21.34
N GLY A 277 -24.91 6.46 21.00
CA GLY A 277 -25.58 7.46 21.83
C GLY A 277 -26.86 6.96 22.49
N ALA A 278 -27.40 5.84 22.01
CA ALA A 278 -28.62 5.20 22.53
C ALA A 278 -28.44 3.70 22.78
N ASP A 279 -29.32 3.12 23.62
CA ASP A 279 -29.26 1.70 24.01
C ASP A 279 -29.45 0.74 22.83
N ASP A 280 -30.26 1.13 21.83
CA ASP A 280 -30.52 0.37 20.61
C ASP A 280 -29.32 0.38 19.64
N GLU A 281 -28.47 1.39 19.69
CA GLU A 281 -27.22 1.42 18.91
C GLU A 281 -26.13 0.50 19.48
N SER A 282 -26.35 -0.06 20.69
CA SER A 282 -25.39 -0.94 21.35
C SER A 282 -25.23 -2.28 20.64
N ALA A 283 -24.00 -2.81 20.64
CA ALA A 283 -23.70 -4.12 20.08
C ALA A 283 -24.53 -5.25 20.71
N GLN A 284 -24.82 -5.17 22.02
CA GLN A 284 -25.64 -6.16 22.73
C GLN A 284 -27.10 -6.15 22.26
N ALA A 285 -27.70 -4.96 22.12
CA ALA A 285 -29.08 -4.84 21.67
C ALA A 285 -29.24 -5.38 20.25
N LYS A 286 -28.30 -5.05 19.35
CA LYS A 286 -28.27 -5.58 17.99
C LYS A 286 -28.07 -7.09 17.94
N ASN A 287 -27.08 -7.63 18.66
CA ASN A 287 -26.84 -9.08 18.74
C ASN A 287 -28.08 -9.84 19.26
N LYS A 288 -28.77 -9.29 20.28
CA LYS A 288 -30.03 -9.86 20.77
C LYS A 288 -31.13 -9.83 19.71
N ALA A 289 -31.34 -8.67 19.06
CA ALA A 289 -32.38 -8.51 18.04
C ALA A 289 -32.18 -9.43 16.83
N LEU A 290 -30.93 -9.61 16.39
CA LEU A 290 -30.57 -10.54 15.32
C LEU A 290 -30.81 -11.99 15.72
N LYS A 291 -30.45 -12.38 16.94
CA LYS A 291 -30.73 -13.72 17.47
C LYS A 291 -32.22 -14.00 17.55
N ASP A 292 -33.01 -13.04 18.05
CA ASP A 292 -34.48 -13.14 18.14
C ASP A 292 -35.14 -13.17 16.75
N ALA A 293 -34.47 -12.66 15.72
CA ALA A 293 -34.91 -12.73 14.32
C ALA A 293 -34.55 -14.04 13.61
N GLY A 294 -33.81 -14.95 14.27
CA GLY A 294 -33.42 -16.25 13.71
C GLY A 294 -32.01 -16.31 13.12
N ALA A 295 -31.19 -15.27 13.29
CA ALA A 295 -29.77 -15.34 12.94
C ALA A 295 -28.98 -16.21 13.93
N TYR A 296 -27.90 -16.82 13.45
CA TYR A 296 -26.94 -17.54 14.29
C TYR A 296 -25.94 -16.54 14.87
N VAL A 297 -26.12 -16.19 16.14
CA VAL A 297 -25.27 -15.22 16.84
C VAL A 297 -24.42 -15.94 17.90
N PRO A 298 -23.08 -15.85 17.84
CA PRO A 298 -22.21 -16.49 18.83
C PRO A 298 -22.27 -15.76 20.17
N ALA A 299 -21.75 -16.37 21.24
CA ALA A 299 -21.67 -15.73 22.55
C ALA A 299 -20.57 -14.64 22.60
N SER A 300 -19.50 -14.84 21.84
CA SER A 300 -18.38 -13.92 21.68
C SER A 300 -17.76 -14.07 20.30
N PHE A 301 -16.88 -13.14 19.91
CA PHE A 301 -16.13 -13.25 18.66
C PHE A 301 -15.28 -14.55 18.61
N ASN A 302 -14.75 -15.02 19.75
CA ASN A 302 -13.95 -16.25 19.83
C ASN A 302 -14.74 -17.51 19.44
N ASP A 303 -16.06 -17.48 19.57
CA ASP A 303 -16.94 -18.61 19.23
C ASP A 303 -17.44 -18.56 17.79
N LEU A 304 -17.15 -17.47 17.07
CA LEU A 304 -17.64 -17.23 15.71
C LEU A 304 -17.24 -18.36 14.75
N GLY A 305 -15.96 -18.75 14.74
CA GLY A 305 -15.48 -19.83 13.86
C GLY A 305 -16.18 -21.16 14.11
N LYS A 306 -16.33 -21.55 15.38
CA LYS A 306 -17.04 -22.80 15.75
C LYS A 306 -18.49 -22.77 15.29
N LEU A 307 -19.17 -21.62 15.44
CA LEU A 307 -20.55 -21.46 15.00
C LEU A 307 -20.68 -21.50 13.48
N ILE A 308 -19.76 -20.86 12.75
CA ILE A 308 -19.70 -20.93 11.28
C ILE A 308 -19.58 -22.38 10.81
N GLY A 309 -18.62 -23.14 11.35
CA GLY A 309 -18.42 -24.55 10.97
C GLY A 309 -19.63 -25.42 11.28
N LYS A 310 -20.28 -25.21 12.43
CA LYS A 310 -21.52 -25.90 12.79
C LYS A 310 -22.64 -25.63 11.78
N VAL A 311 -22.93 -24.35 11.49
CA VAL A 311 -24.00 -23.95 10.57
C VAL A 311 -23.73 -24.44 9.15
N PHE A 312 -22.48 -24.36 8.69
CA PHE A 312 -22.08 -24.88 7.39
C PHE A 312 -22.32 -26.39 7.30
N SER A 313 -21.92 -27.15 8.32
CA SER A 313 -22.14 -28.60 8.38
C SER A 313 -23.62 -28.96 8.32
N GLU A 314 -24.45 -28.34 9.16
CA GLU A 314 -25.89 -28.65 9.30
C GLU A 314 -26.72 -28.23 8.08
N HIS A 315 -26.42 -27.09 7.46
CA HIS A 315 -27.29 -26.50 6.45
C HIS A 315 -26.76 -26.59 5.02
N VAL A 316 -25.44 -26.69 4.82
CA VAL A 316 -24.81 -26.67 3.50
C VAL A 316 -24.25 -28.05 3.16
N SER A 317 -23.34 -28.55 4.00
CA SER A 317 -22.63 -29.81 3.75
C SER A 317 -23.54 -31.04 3.83
N ALA A 318 -24.32 -31.17 4.91
CA ALA A 318 -25.24 -32.30 5.11
C ALA A 318 -26.31 -32.39 4.00
N LYS A 319 -26.69 -31.25 3.42
CA LYS A 319 -27.67 -31.18 2.33
C LYS A 319 -27.03 -31.37 0.94
N ARG A 320 -25.69 -31.55 0.86
CA ARG A 320 -24.89 -31.50 -0.38
C ARG A 320 -25.27 -30.30 -1.26
N ASN A 321 -25.67 -29.19 -0.63
CA ASN A 321 -26.14 -28.00 -1.32
C ASN A 321 -24.97 -27.08 -1.62
N TYR A 322 -23.89 -27.61 -2.18
CA TYR A 322 -22.73 -26.84 -2.61
C TYR A 322 -22.04 -27.55 -3.77
N ARG A 323 -21.32 -26.78 -4.57
CA ARG A 323 -20.44 -27.34 -5.60
C ARG A 323 -19.11 -27.62 -4.92
N GLU A 324 -18.57 -28.82 -5.07
CA GLU A 324 -17.20 -29.08 -4.63
C GLU A 324 -16.27 -28.06 -5.30
N PRO A 325 -15.47 -27.32 -4.52
CA PRO A 325 -14.59 -26.32 -5.09
C PRO A 325 -13.63 -26.99 -6.07
N ALA A 326 -13.66 -26.55 -7.33
CA ALA A 326 -12.68 -26.98 -8.30
C ALA A 326 -11.33 -26.37 -7.92
N ASP A 327 -10.43 -27.20 -7.38
CA ASP A 327 -9.05 -26.81 -7.16
C ASP A 327 -8.25 -27.10 -8.44
N ASN A 328 -8.32 -26.16 -9.39
CA ASN A 328 -7.53 -26.22 -10.62
C ASN A 328 -6.04 -25.91 -10.37
N GLY A 329 -5.62 -25.82 -9.10
CA GLY A 329 -4.34 -25.27 -8.69
C GLY A 329 -4.28 -23.75 -8.87
N TYR A 330 -3.19 -23.18 -8.38
CA TYR A 330 -2.89 -21.76 -8.50
C TYR A 330 -1.49 -21.55 -9.08
N ARG A 331 -1.25 -20.39 -9.70
CA ARG A 331 0.06 -20.01 -10.21
C ARG A 331 0.72 -19.00 -9.30
N LEU A 332 1.87 -19.33 -8.75
CA LEU A 332 2.66 -18.35 -8.01
C LEU A 332 3.35 -17.41 -9.00
N PRO A 333 3.19 -16.08 -8.87
CA PRO A 333 4.09 -15.17 -9.56
C PRO A 333 5.51 -15.33 -8.97
N PRO A 334 6.55 -14.98 -9.73
CA PRO A 334 7.91 -14.98 -9.23
C PRO A 334 8.04 -14.10 -7.98
N LEU A 335 8.89 -14.51 -7.03
CA LEU A 335 9.18 -13.69 -5.86
C LEU A 335 9.86 -12.38 -6.30
N GLU A 336 9.32 -11.26 -5.85
CA GLU A 336 9.89 -9.93 -6.09
C GLU A 336 11.36 -9.87 -5.65
N PHE A 337 12.21 -9.29 -6.51
CA PHE A 337 13.65 -9.28 -6.27
C PHE A 337 14.01 -8.56 -4.95
N ALA A 338 13.31 -7.46 -4.65
CA ALA A 338 13.53 -6.71 -3.42
C ALA A 338 13.20 -7.54 -2.17
N ASP A 339 12.16 -8.37 -2.22
CA ASP A 339 11.76 -9.21 -1.09
C ASP A 339 12.64 -10.46 -0.98
N ALA A 340 13.06 -11.04 -2.11
CA ALA A 340 14.07 -12.09 -2.13
C ALA A 340 15.40 -11.64 -1.50
N LEU A 341 15.80 -10.39 -1.74
CA LEU A 341 17.00 -9.78 -1.14
C LEU A 341 16.82 -9.58 0.37
N LYS A 342 15.67 -9.03 0.82
CA LYS A 342 15.36 -8.87 2.26
C LYS A 342 15.31 -10.21 3.00
N GLN A 343 14.82 -11.26 2.35
CA GLN A 343 14.74 -12.62 2.89
C GLN A 343 16.07 -13.38 2.80
N ASN A 344 17.16 -12.75 2.33
CA ASN A 344 18.47 -13.37 2.10
C ASN A 344 18.42 -14.62 1.19
N LYS A 345 17.42 -14.74 0.32
CA LYS A 345 17.29 -15.85 -0.64
C LYS A 345 18.20 -15.69 -1.85
N VAL A 346 18.54 -14.44 -2.17
CA VAL A 346 19.44 -14.08 -3.26
C VAL A 346 20.45 -13.05 -2.79
N ARG A 347 21.61 -13.01 -3.47
CA ARG A 347 22.61 -11.96 -3.30
C ARG A 347 22.86 -11.28 -4.64
N ARG A 348 22.98 -9.96 -4.64
CA ARG A 348 23.40 -9.18 -5.81
C ARG A 348 24.67 -8.41 -5.47
N PRO A 349 25.77 -8.59 -6.24
CA PRO A 349 26.98 -7.80 -6.03
C PRO A 349 26.71 -6.32 -6.31
N THR A 350 27.31 -5.43 -5.51
CA THR A 350 27.21 -3.99 -5.73
C THR A 350 28.04 -3.60 -6.95
N SER A 351 27.39 -3.01 -7.95
CA SER A 351 28.07 -2.55 -9.17
C SER A 351 28.86 -1.26 -8.97
N ILE A 352 28.49 -0.46 -7.96
CA ILE A 352 29.10 0.83 -7.65
C ILE A 352 29.43 0.85 -6.15
N VAL A 353 30.60 1.35 -5.81
CA VAL A 353 31.03 1.58 -4.42
C VAL A 353 31.22 3.07 -4.22
N SER A 354 30.45 3.65 -3.29
CA SER A 354 30.64 5.04 -2.85
C SER A 354 31.27 5.05 -1.46
N SER A 355 32.34 5.83 -1.29
CA SER A 355 33.03 6.01 0.00
C SER A 355 32.97 7.45 0.52
N VAL A 356 32.27 8.34 -0.18
CA VAL A 356 32.32 9.80 0.08
C VAL A 356 31.07 10.31 0.78
N SER A 357 29.92 9.74 0.45
CA SER A 357 28.63 10.11 1.03
C SER A 357 27.71 8.90 1.13
N ASP A 358 26.79 8.94 2.11
CA ASP A 358 25.72 7.96 2.29
C ASP A 358 24.45 8.70 2.69
N ASP A 359 23.45 8.69 1.82
CA ASP A 359 22.16 9.37 1.94
C ASP A 359 21.02 8.43 2.36
N ARG A 360 21.32 7.17 2.67
CA ARG A 360 20.31 6.15 2.99
C ARG A 360 19.82 6.19 4.43
N GLY A 361 20.58 6.83 5.34
CA GLY A 361 20.24 6.96 6.75
C GLY A 361 19.19 8.07 7.01
N GLU A 362 18.84 8.27 8.27
CA GLU A 362 17.95 9.38 8.68
C GLU A 362 18.53 10.75 8.33
N GLU A 363 19.86 10.85 8.41
CA GLU A 363 20.61 12.03 8.05
C GLU A 363 21.68 11.66 7.01
N PRO A 364 21.81 12.42 5.90
CA PRO A 364 22.89 12.24 4.95
C PRO A 364 24.25 12.40 5.64
N THR A 365 25.18 11.51 5.32
CA THR A 365 26.54 11.56 5.85
C THR A 365 27.55 11.89 4.77
N TYR A 366 28.56 12.68 5.13
CA TYR A 366 29.76 12.93 4.35
C TYR A 366 30.96 12.34 5.07
N ASN A 367 31.59 11.34 4.47
CA ASN A 367 32.65 10.55 5.10
C ASN A 367 32.25 10.05 6.50
N LYS A 368 31.07 9.42 6.59
CA LYS A 368 30.50 8.88 7.84
C LYS A 368 30.22 9.91 8.95
N LYS A 369 30.12 11.19 8.59
CA LYS A 369 29.70 12.26 9.51
C LYS A 369 28.41 12.87 9.01
N GLU A 370 27.45 13.00 9.90
CA GLU A 370 26.16 13.63 9.65
C GLU A 370 26.30 15.07 9.12
N ILE A 371 25.43 15.46 8.19
CA ILE A 371 25.44 16.78 7.56
C ILE A 371 25.27 17.93 8.58
N SER A 372 24.53 17.70 9.66
CA SER A 372 24.34 18.59 10.81
C SER A 372 25.66 19.04 11.42
N THR A 373 26.66 18.16 11.45
CA THR A 373 28.00 18.48 11.95
C THR A 373 28.76 19.49 11.08
N PHE A 374 28.24 19.84 9.89
CA PHE A 374 28.86 20.74 8.93
C PHE A 374 28.16 22.09 8.79
N LEU A 375 26.94 22.25 9.30
CA LEU A 375 26.13 23.48 9.10
C LEU A 375 26.84 24.76 9.55
N ASN A 376 27.60 24.69 10.64
CA ASN A 376 28.35 25.81 11.20
C ASN A 376 29.84 25.79 10.84
N LYS A 377 30.24 24.97 9.86
CA LYS A 377 31.64 24.82 9.47
C LYS A 377 31.91 25.48 8.12
N PRO A 378 33.11 26.06 7.93
CA PRO A 378 33.49 26.62 6.64
C PRO A 378 33.47 25.56 5.52
N PHE A 379 33.21 25.99 4.28
CA PHE A 379 33.09 25.12 3.11
C PHE A 379 34.29 24.19 2.88
N GLY A 380 35.51 24.65 3.16
CA GLY A 380 36.72 23.85 3.10
C GLY A 380 36.74 22.66 4.07
N HIS A 381 35.94 22.69 5.15
CA HIS A 381 35.75 21.55 6.03
C HIS A 381 34.92 20.45 5.36
N LEU A 382 33.89 20.83 4.61
CA LEU A 382 33.05 19.92 3.82
C LEU A 382 33.84 19.28 2.68
N LEU A 383 34.53 20.09 1.87
CA LEU A 383 35.40 19.62 0.80
C LEU A 383 36.46 18.63 1.32
N ASN A 384 37.04 18.92 2.49
CA ASN A 384 37.99 18.00 3.11
C ASN A 384 37.38 16.63 3.41
N GLN A 385 36.13 16.55 3.86
CA GLN A 385 35.50 15.25 4.10
C GLN A 385 35.15 14.54 2.79
N LEU A 386 34.55 15.25 1.82
CA LEU A 386 34.09 14.66 0.57
C LEU A 386 35.23 14.20 -0.34
N TRP A 387 36.21 15.07 -0.60
CA TRP A 387 37.26 14.80 -1.59
C TRP A 387 38.48 14.11 -0.99
N PHE A 388 38.72 14.35 0.30
CA PHE A 388 39.96 13.96 0.96
C PHE A 388 39.75 13.09 2.20
N GLN A 389 38.51 12.64 2.47
CA GLN A 389 38.17 11.78 3.61
C GLN A 389 38.68 12.34 4.96
N GLY A 390 38.76 13.65 5.08
CA GLY A 390 39.16 14.36 6.29
C GLY A 390 40.67 14.48 6.52
N ARG A 391 41.52 14.05 5.58
CA ARG A 391 42.98 13.97 5.74
C ARG A 391 43.69 15.31 5.97
N PHE A 392 43.10 16.44 5.57
CA PHE A 392 43.74 17.74 5.76
C PHE A 392 43.52 18.33 7.17
N GLN A 393 44.57 18.95 7.71
CA GLN A 393 44.56 19.70 8.98
C GLN A 393 43.99 21.12 8.81
N LYS A 394 43.78 21.84 9.93
CA LYS A 394 43.11 23.15 9.99
C LYS A 394 43.68 24.21 9.01
N PRO A 395 45.01 24.38 8.84
CA PRO A 395 45.56 25.39 7.91
C PRO A 395 45.17 25.12 6.45
N ALA A 396 45.24 23.86 6.02
CA ALA A 396 44.84 23.45 4.68
C ALA A 396 43.34 23.63 4.44
N ARG A 397 42.48 23.43 5.46
CA ARG A 397 41.02 23.69 5.35
C ARG A 397 40.70 25.17 5.15
N ILE A 398 41.51 26.07 5.71
CA ILE A 398 41.34 27.53 5.59
C ILE A 398 41.69 27.99 4.17
N PHE A 399 42.71 27.41 3.54
CA PHE A 399 43.06 27.66 2.13
C PHE A 399 41.89 27.37 1.18
N TRP A 400 41.15 26.29 1.42
CA TRP A 400 39.95 25.96 0.62
C TRP A 400 38.75 26.88 0.86
N ASN A 401 38.79 27.77 1.84
CA ASN A 401 37.78 28.81 2.04
C ASN A 401 38.11 30.11 1.30
N THR A 402 39.31 30.24 0.74
CA THR A 402 39.70 31.41 -0.05
C THR A 402 38.92 31.38 -1.37
N PRO A 403 38.26 32.48 -1.80
CA PRO A 403 37.40 32.49 -2.98
C PRO A 403 38.11 31.90 -4.21
N LEU A 404 37.45 31.00 -4.95
CA LEU A 404 38.02 30.39 -6.16
C LEU A 404 38.56 31.41 -7.17
N LYS A 405 38.05 32.65 -7.16
CA LYS A 405 38.52 33.77 -8.00
C LYS A 405 39.90 34.32 -7.62
N SER A 406 40.37 34.13 -6.38
CA SER A 406 41.70 34.55 -5.93
C SER A 406 42.75 33.44 -6.05
N TRP A 407 42.35 32.28 -6.58
CA TRP A 407 43.28 31.21 -6.87
C TRP A 407 44.08 31.62 -8.10
N PRO A 408 45.43 31.68 -8.03
CA PRO A 408 46.22 32.04 -9.19
C PRO A 408 45.88 31.10 -10.34
N THR A 409 45.73 31.64 -11.55
CA THR A 409 45.31 30.93 -12.79
C THR A 409 46.14 29.68 -13.09
N THR A 410 47.32 29.57 -12.49
CA THR A 410 48.21 28.39 -12.51
C THR A 410 47.61 27.15 -11.83
N VAL A 411 46.74 27.29 -10.82
CA VAL A 411 46.14 26.15 -10.07
C VAL A 411 45.03 25.46 -10.88
N LEU A 412 44.40 26.16 -11.83
CA LEU A 412 43.35 25.63 -12.69
C LEU A 412 43.89 24.81 -13.88
N ARG A 413 45.21 24.73 -14.09
CA ARG A 413 45.84 23.80 -15.04
C ARG A 413 46.26 22.51 -14.33
N LEU A 414 45.31 21.77 -13.78
CA LEU A 414 45.54 20.35 -13.50
C LEU A 414 45.47 19.60 -14.83
N GLN A 415 46.62 19.14 -15.32
CA GLN A 415 46.71 18.33 -16.53
C GLN A 415 45.91 17.02 -16.37
N PRO A 416 45.41 16.41 -17.46
CA PRO A 416 44.35 15.39 -17.43
C PRO A 416 44.74 14.03 -16.80
N HIS A 417 45.97 13.89 -16.32
CA HIS A 417 46.53 12.63 -15.85
C HIS A 417 47.26 12.81 -14.51
N ILE A 418 46.49 12.99 -13.43
CA ILE A 418 47.03 13.13 -12.07
C ILE A 418 46.29 12.14 -11.17
N THR A 419 47.03 11.14 -10.69
CA THR A 419 46.55 10.18 -9.68
C THR A 419 46.52 10.85 -8.30
N GLN A 420 45.65 10.37 -7.40
CA GLN A 420 45.37 10.98 -6.08
C GLN A 420 46.63 11.21 -5.21
N SER A 421 47.69 10.42 -5.42
CA SER A 421 49.01 10.56 -4.77
C SER A 421 49.78 11.80 -5.24
N SER A 422 49.68 12.18 -6.51
CA SER A 422 50.37 13.33 -7.08
C SER A 422 49.73 14.67 -6.72
N LEU A 423 48.41 14.70 -6.46
CA LEU A 423 47.72 15.88 -5.91
C LEU A 423 48.15 16.15 -4.45
N HIS A 424 48.30 15.09 -3.64
CA HIS A 424 48.84 15.21 -2.28
C HIS A 424 50.26 15.77 -2.29
N ALA A 425 51.11 15.32 -3.21
CA ALA A 425 52.48 15.80 -3.34
C ALA A 425 52.55 17.27 -3.78
N GLN A 426 51.73 17.71 -4.74
CA GLN A 426 51.71 19.10 -5.21
C GLN A 426 51.17 20.07 -4.15
N VAL A 427 50.15 19.67 -3.38
CA VAL A 427 49.67 20.48 -2.24
C VAL A 427 50.73 20.58 -1.13
N LYS A 428 51.49 19.50 -0.88
CA LYS A 428 52.61 19.50 0.08
C LYS A 428 53.77 20.41 -0.34
N ILE A 429 54.12 20.40 -1.64
CA ILE A 429 55.16 21.27 -2.24
C ILE A 429 54.72 22.74 -2.22
N TRP A 430 53.43 23.02 -2.36
CA TRP A 430 52.93 24.39 -2.34
C TRP A 430 52.82 24.96 -0.91
N LEU A 431 52.38 24.14 0.06
CA LEU A 431 52.38 24.52 1.48
C LEU A 431 53.78 24.79 2.04
N THR A 432 54.82 24.15 1.50
CA THR A 432 56.23 24.40 1.86
C THR A 432 56.85 25.63 1.16
N ARG A 433 56.17 26.23 0.18
CA ARG A 433 56.63 27.41 -0.58
C ARG A 433 55.85 28.69 -0.28
N LEU A 434 54.91 28.68 0.66
CA LEU A 434 54.23 29.88 1.12
C LEU A 434 55.23 30.80 1.83
N GLN A 435 55.53 31.95 1.21
CA GLN A 435 56.36 32.99 1.81
C GLN A 435 55.74 33.52 3.12
N PRO A 436 56.57 33.95 4.09
CA PRO A 436 56.11 34.55 5.33
C PRO A 436 55.47 35.91 5.04
N GLY A 437 54.15 35.91 4.84
CA GLY A 437 53.39 37.13 4.53
C GLY A 437 51.92 36.93 4.16
N CYS A 438 51.48 35.70 3.86
CA CYS A 438 50.09 35.42 3.46
C CYS A 438 49.19 34.88 4.59
N LEU A 439 49.56 34.98 5.86
CA LEU A 439 48.73 34.59 7.01
C LEU A 439 48.47 35.81 7.91
N PRO A 440 47.23 36.03 8.40
CA PRO A 440 46.98 37.07 9.39
C PRO A 440 47.67 36.73 10.71
N SER A 441 48.35 37.72 11.27
CA SER A 441 49.18 37.62 12.47
C SER A 441 48.42 37.09 13.69
N ALA A 442 48.85 35.96 14.22
CA ALA A 442 48.65 35.56 15.60
C ALA A 442 49.94 34.86 16.09
N PRO A 443 50.47 35.20 17.28
CA PRO A 443 51.72 34.64 17.79
C PRO A 443 51.50 33.22 18.32
N ASP A 444 52.60 32.50 18.54
CA ASP A 444 52.68 31.09 18.97
C ASP A 444 52.61 30.05 17.85
N MET A 445 53.63 30.05 16.99
CA MET A 445 54.03 28.86 16.24
C MET A 445 55.51 28.55 16.46
N ALA A 446 55.77 27.64 17.38
CA ALA A 446 56.99 26.84 17.39
C ALA A 446 56.66 25.44 17.95
N VAL A 447 56.43 24.46 17.06
CA VAL A 447 56.58 23.04 17.41
C VAL A 447 57.29 22.34 16.23
N PRO A 448 58.45 21.70 16.43
CA PRO A 448 59.19 21.04 15.36
C PRO A 448 58.52 19.72 14.94
N LEU A 449 58.49 19.47 13.64
CA LEU A 449 58.14 18.17 13.05
C LEU A 449 59.34 17.21 13.21
N THR A 450 59.40 16.49 14.33
CA THR A 450 60.24 15.30 14.47
C THR A 450 59.42 14.18 15.08
N GLY A 451 59.13 13.16 14.29
CA GLY A 451 58.57 11.90 14.79
C GLY A 451 57.56 11.24 13.87
N LEU A 452 58.03 10.61 12.79
CA LEU A 452 57.39 9.44 12.19
C LEU A 452 58.49 8.49 11.68
N PRO A 453 58.46 7.18 11.99
CA PRO A 453 59.51 6.25 11.57
C PRO A 453 59.43 5.95 10.08
N ASP A 454 60.58 5.97 9.42
CA ASP A 454 60.79 5.43 8.08
C ASP A 454 60.61 3.91 8.10
N GLY A 455 59.70 3.39 7.25
CA GLY A 455 59.59 1.96 7.04
C GLY A 455 58.38 1.55 6.21
N HIS A 456 58.67 0.98 5.04
CA HIS A 456 57.76 0.24 4.15
C HIS A 456 56.94 1.05 3.13
N LEU A 457 57.64 1.75 2.24
CA LEU A 457 57.21 1.91 0.85
C LEU A 457 57.75 0.73 0.03
N ASN A 458 56.90 -0.27 -0.23
CA ASN A 458 56.89 -1.04 -1.48
C ASN A 458 55.86 -2.15 -1.41
N GLN A 459 54.75 -1.97 -2.14
CA GLN A 459 54.02 -2.96 -2.93
C GLN A 459 52.57 -2.50 -3.10
N TRP A 460 52.21 -1.94 -4.26
CA TRP A 460 50.83 -1.99 -4.77
C TRP A 460 50.87 -1.93 -6.30
N GLN A 461 50.34 -2.99 -6.94
CA GLN A 461 50.24 -3.17 -8.40
C GLN A 461 49.02 -2.41 -8.98
N PRO A 462 49.04 -2.02 -10.27
CA PRO A 462 47.97 -1.22 -10.87
C PRO A 462 46.87 -2.10 -11.49
N GLY A 463 45.62 -1.81 -11.17
CA GLY A 463 44.46 -2.36 -11.88
C GLY A 463 43.16 -1.78 -11.33
N PHE A 464 42.47 -0.98 -12.17
CA PHE A 464 41.03 -0.68 -12.29
C PHE A 464 40.75 0.80 -12.66
N PRO A 465 39.69 1.05 -13.47
CA PRO A 465 39.64 2.14 -14.44
C PRO A 465 39.04 3.43 -13.88
N HIS A 466 39.49 4.54 -14.47
CA HIS A 466 38.94 5.88 -14.27
C HIS A 466 37.51 5.99 -14.81
N ALA A 467 36.56 6.38 -13.97
CA ALA A 467 35.26 6.89 -14.40
C ALA A 467 35.20 8.40 -14.13
N ILE A 468 35.14 9.18 -15.20
CA ILE A 468 34.97 10.64 -15.19
C ILE A 468 33.48 10.92 -15.35
N LEU A 469 32.84 11.47 -14.33
CA LEU A 469 31.46 11.99 -14.41
C LEU A 469 31.51 13.46 -14.82
N TYR A 470 31.07 13.76 -16.05
CA TYR A 470 30.71 15.10 -16.48
C TYR A 470 29.27 15.39 -16.03
N TYR A 471 29.06 16.50 -15.30
CA TYR A 471 27.74 17.10 -15.16
C TYR A 471 27.66 18.32 -16.09
N ARG A 472 26.57 18.38 -16.87
CA ARG A 472 26.16 19.54 -17.67
C ARG A 472 25.40 20.54 -16.81
#